data_AF-A0A2G4DJC4-F1
#
_entry.id   AF-A0A2G4DJC4-F1
#
_cell.length_a   1.000
_cell.length_b   1.000
_cell.length_c   1.000
_cell.angle_alpha   90.00
_cell.angle_beta   90.00
_cell.angle_gamma   90.00
#
_symmetry.space_group_name_H-M   'P 1'
#
loop_
_entity.id
_entity.type
_entity.pdbx_description
1 polymer ?
#
loop_
_entity_poly.entity_id
_entity_poly.type
_entity_poly.pdbx_seq_one_letter_code
_entity_poly.pdbx_strand_id
1 'polypeptide(L)'
;MTYNSLEGHPDFVEGYTTSYYTFSYSAGEIVVSNTLSNGTLLGTTSTVAATAETRVRFDEPGSSLLVNKRGPQPWALSETWPTNVEGIGFKLIYHTGELGKPGPVILPVATYSNGGTTMRIEFYKIGFVKSGTLLSGEWVNWTFGAARLKYMGFTITHDINIVVV
;
A
#
# COMPACT_ATOMS: atom_id res chain seq x y z
N MET A 1 11.49 1.14 23.05
CA MET A 1 11.65 -0.01 22.13
C MET A 1 11.59 0.53 20.71
N THR A 2 12.70 0.46 19.98
CA THR A 2 12.75 0.76 18.55
C THR A 2 12.31 -0.50 17.79
N TYR A 3 11.03 -0.58 17.43
CA TYR A 3 10.46 -1.70 16.69
C TYR A 3 10.90 -1.66 15.23
N ASN A 4 12.09 -2.21 14.95
CA ASN A 4 12.62 -2.37 13.59
C ASN A 4 12.64 -3.85 13.15
N SER A 5 12.25 -4.79 14.01
CA SER A 5 12.18 -6.22 13.71
C SER A 5 10.74 -6.68 13.57
N LEU A 6 10.47 -7.45 12.51
CA LEU A 6 9.26 -8.25 12.43
C LEU A 6 9.41 -9.48 13.35
N GLU A 7 8.32 -9.88 14.00
CA GLU A 7 8.29 -10.88 15.07
C GLU A 7 7.11 -11.85 14.89
N GLY A 8 7.21 -13.03 15.49
CA GLY A 8 6.22 -14.09 15.40
C GLY A 8 6.36 -14.95 14.13
N HIS A 9 5.76 -16.15 14.17
CA HIS A 9 5.81 -17.13 13.09
C HIS A 9 4.40 -17.49 12.59
N PRO A 10 3.74 -16.60 11.83
CA PRO A 10 2.43 -16.87 11.28
C PRO A 10 2.52 -17.78 10.04
N ASP A 11 1.47 -18.56 9.82
CA ASP A 11 1.34 -19.45 8.68
C ASP A 11 0.00 -19.27 7.96
N PHE A 12 -0.03 -19.59 6.67
CA PHE A 12 -1.30 -19.66 5.95
C PHE A 12 -2.20 -20.73 6.54
N VAL A 13 -3.49 -20.41 6.66
CA VAL A 13 -4.49 -21.45 6.88
C VAL A 13 -4.53 -22.34 5.65
N GLU A 14 -4.68 -23.66 5.85
CA GLU A 14 -4.69 -24.64 4.76
C GLU A 14 -5.66 -24.24 3.64
N GLY A 15 -5.18 -24.34 2.38
CA GLY A 15 -5.94 -23.95 1.19
C GLY A 15 -5.90 -22.46 0.84
N TYR A 16 -5.33 -21.60 1.69
CA TYR A 16 -5.17 -20.17 1.42
C TYR A 16 -3.73 -19.81 1.05
N THR A 17 -3.57 -18.74 0.27
CA THR A 17 -2.27 -18.20 -0.14
C THR A 17 -2.34 -16.69 -0.31
N THR A 18 -1.21 -16.05 -0.63
CA THR A 18 -1.12 -14.61 -0.90
C THR A 18 -2.11 -14.19 -1.99
N SER A 19 -2.82 -13.08 -1.75
CA SER A 19 -3.68 -12.43 -2.74
C SER A 19 -3.20 -11.02 -3.07
N TYR A 20 -3.82 -10.41 -4.08
CA TYR A 20 -3.42 -9.11 -4.60
C TYR A 20 -4.61 -8.18 -4.77
N TYR A 21 -4.42 -6.89 -4.49
CA TYR A 21 -5.29 -5.84 -5.03
C TYR A 21 -4.66 -5.31 -6.31
N THR A 22 -5.44 -5.38 -7.40
CA THR A 22 -4.95 -5.00 -8.73
C THR A 22 -5.68 -3.76 -9.19
N PHE A 23 -4.97 -2.64 -9.21
CA PHE A 23 -5.50 -1.31 -9.51
C PHE A 23 -5.20 -0.92 -10.96
N SER A 24 -6.08 -0.10 -11.52
CA SER A 24 -5.88 0.61 -12.77
C SER A 24 -6.23 2.08 -12.57
N TYR A 25 -5.45 2.97 -13.19
CA TYR A 25 -5.75 4.39 -13.24
C TYR A 25 -6.14 4.76 -14.68
N SER A 26 -7.45 4.89 -14.91
CA SER A 26 -8.02 4.96 -16.27
C SER A 26 -7.64 6.21 -17.06
N ALA A 27 -7.28 7.31 -16.38
CA ALA A 27 -6.88 8.54 -17.05
C ALA A 27 -5.50 8.45 -17.71
N GLY A 28 -4.65 7.48 -17.33
CA GLY A 28 -3.30 7.28 -17.89
C GLY A 28 -2.27 8.35 -17.51
N GLU A 29 -2.71 9.56 -17.18
CA GLU A 29 -1.87 10.66 -16.73
C GLU A 29 -2.46 11.45 -15.58
N ILE A 30 -1.59 12.04 -14.77
CA ILE A 30 -1.92 12.99 -13.72
C ILE A 30 -1.24 14.31 -14.08
N VAL A 31 -2.04 15.33 -14.38
CA VAL A 31 -1.58 16.70 -14.65
C VAL A 31 -1.54 17.48 -13.34
N VAL A 32 -0.39 18.09 -13.02
CA VAL A 32 -0.14 18.73 -11.72
C VAL A 32 0.51 20.10 -11.93
N SER A 33 0.00 21.13 -11.26
CA SER A 33 0.73 22.41 -11.17
C SER A 33 1.53 22.52 -9.87
N ASN A 34 2.74 23.07 -9.95
CA ASN A 34 3.55 23.37 -8.77
C ASN A 34 2.98 24.51 -7.91
N THR A 35 1.97 25.23 -8.42
CA THR A 35 1.20 26.22 -7.65
C THR A 35 0.18 25.58 -6.70
N LEU A 36 -0.18 24.31 -6.91
CA LEU A 36 -1.09 23.59 -6.01
C LEU A 36 -0.45 23.39 -4.64
N SER A 37 -1.27 23.49 -3.59
CA SER A 37 -0.81 23.24 -2.22
C SER A 37 -0.45 21.76 -2.01
N ASN A 38 0.53 21.51 -1.13
CA ASN A 38 0.81 20.15 -0.67
C ASN A 38 -0.42 19.62 0.08
N GLY A 39 -0.75 18.34 -0.13
CA GLY A 39 -1.97 17.69 0.34
C GLY A 39 -3.12 17.71 -0.67
N THR A 40 -2.96 18.34 -1.83
CA THR A 40 -3.97 18.32 -2.90
C THR A 40 -4.13 16.91 -3.46
N LEU A 41 -5.35 16.38 -3.48
CA LEU A 41 -5.71 15.13 -4.16
C LEU A 41 -5.65 15.34 -5.68
N LEU A 42 -4.86 14.52 -6.36
CA LEU A 42 -4.61 14.63 -7.79
C LEU A 42 -5.39 13.60 -8.61
N GLY A 43 -5.72 12.46 -8.00
CA GLY A 43 -6.42 11.38 -8.68
C GLY A 43 -6.73 10.23 -7.76
N THR A 44 -7.66 9.38 -8.18
CA THR A 44 -8.07 8.18 -7.46
C THR A 44 -8.26 7.03 -8.43
N THR A 45 -7.90 5.82 -8.02
CA THR A 45 -8.24 4.59 -8.77
C THR A 45 -9.68 4.18 -8.48
N SER A 46 -10.23 3.27 -9.28
CA SER A 46 -11.43 2.55 -8.88
C SER A 46 -11.18 1.75 -7.58
N THR A 47 -12.26 1.51 -6.84
CA THR A 47 -12.25 0.55 -5.73
C THR A 47 -12.25 -0.87 -6.28
N VAL A 48 -11.34 -1.71 -5.79
CA VAL A 48 -11.15 -3.09 -6.26
C VAL A 48 -11.18 -4.07 -5.09
N ALA A 49 -11.70 -5.27 -5.34
CA ALA A 49 -11.59 -6.39 -4.43
C ALA A 49 -10.21 -7.08 -4.56
N ALA A 50 -9.85 -7.88 -3.57
CA ALA A 50 -8.69 -8.77 -3.68
C ALA A 50 -8.95 -9.86 -4.73
N THR A 51 -7.90 -10.32 -5.41
CA THR A 51 -7.97 -11.40 -6.42
C THR A 51 -8.45 -12.74 -5.85
N ALA A 52 -8.26 -12.94 -4.55
CA ALA A 52 -8.72 -14.09 -3.79
C ALA A 52 -8.79 -13.71 -2.31
N GLU A 53 -9.48 -14.53 -1.52
CA GLU A 53 -9.35 -14.47 -0.07
C GLU A 53 -7.99 -15.06 0.36
N THR A 54 -7.37 -14.45 1.36
CA THR A 54 -6.18 -14.93 2.06
C THR A 54 -6.51 -15.05 3.53
N ARG A 55 -6.05 -16.12 4.17
CA ARG A 55 -6.14 -16.31 5.62
C ARG A 55 -4.79 -16.69 6.20
N VAL A 56 -4.40 -16.01 7.28
CA VAL A 56 -3.16 -16.29 8.02
C VAL A 56 -3.48 -16.40 9.50
N ARG A 57 -2.90 -17.41 10.15
CA ARG A 57 -3.04 -17.66 11.58
C ARG A 57 -1.77 -17.25 12.32
N PHE A 58 -1.95 -16.53 13.41
CA PHE A 58 -0.94 -16.28 14.43
C PHE A 58 -1.28 -17.15 15.64
N ASP A 59 -0.42 -18.12 15.94
CA ASP A 59 -0.53 -18.98 17.15
C ASP A 59 0.20 -18.36 18.36
N GLU A 60 0.97 -17.30 18.13
CA GLU A 60 1.64 -16.44 19.11
C GLU A 60 1.53 -14.97 18.64
N PRO A 61 1.68 -13.98 19.54
CA PRO A 61 1.75 -12.59 19.12
C PRO A 61 2.87 -12.38 18.08
N GLY A 62 2.61 -11.54 17.09
CA GLY A 62 3.61 -11.21 16.08
C GLY A 62 3.43 -9.80 15.56
N SER A 63 3.98 -9.52 14.38
CA SER A 63 3.85 -8.20 13.79
C SER A 63 3.61 -8.22 12.28
N SER A 64 3.09 -7.10 11.79
CA SER A 64 2.88 -6.85 10.38
C SER A 64 3.55 -5.57 9.93
N LEU A 65 3.91 -5.49 8.66
CA LEU A 65 4.51 -4.32 8.04
C LEU A 65 4.05 -4.21 6.60
N LEU A 66 3.63 -3.02 6.18
CA LEU A 66 3.46 -2.69 4.77
C LEU A 66 4.78 -2.09 4.24
N VAL A 67 5.31 -2.69 3.18
CA VAL A 67 6.62 -2.34 2.60
C VAL A 67 6.41 -1.59 1.30
N ASN A 68 6.93 -0.37 1.20
CA ASN A 68 6.89 0.44 -0.02
C ASN A 68 7.92 -0.11 -1.03
N LYS A 69 7.45 -0.45 -2.24
CA LYS A 69 8.27 -0.95 -3.34
C LYS A 69 8.49 0.08 -4.45
N ARG A 70 7.88 1.26 -4.33
CA ARG A 70 7.93 2.30 -5.39
C ARG A 70 8.58 3.58 -4.95
N GLY A 71 8.82 3.78 -3.66
CA GLY A 71 9.60 4.91 -3.18
C GLY A 71 10.27 4.58 -1.86
N PRO A 72 10.88 5.58 -1.22
CA PRO A 72 11.34 5.47 0.15
C PRO A 72 10.22 4.96 1.08
N GLN A 73 10.58 4.13 2.05
CA GLN A 73 9.64 3.76 3.10
C GLN A 73 9.23 5.04 3.86
N PRO A 74 7.91 5.34 3.96
CA PRO A 74 7.45 6.47 4.76
C PRO A 74 7.74 6.27 6.25
N TRP A 75 7.69 7.36 7.02
CA TRP A 75 7.75 7.29 8.48
C TRP A 75 6.57 6.48 9.04
N ALA A 76 6.77 5.82 10.18
CA ALA A 76 5.85 4.77 10.67
C ALA A 76 4.39 5.21 10.88
N LEU A 77 4.15 6.49 11.16
CA LEU A 77 2.80 7.03 11.34
C LEU A 77 2.34 7.88 10.14
N SER A 78 3.05 7.82 9.00
CA SER A 78 2.63 8.51 7.79
C SER A 78 1.32 7.94 7.27
N GLU A 79 0.42 8.83 6.91
CA GLU A 79 -0.73 8.48 6.10
C GLU A 79 -0.39 8.45 4.60
N THR A 80 0.67 9.16 4.19
CA THR A 80 1.06 9.31 2.79
C THR A 80 2.38 8.63 2.51
N TRP A 81 2.40 7.86 1.43
CA TRP A 81 3.49 7.03 0.98
C TRP A 81 4.19 7.70 -0.21
N PRO A 82 5.52 7.94 -0.16
CA PRO A 82 6.26 8.48 -1.30
C PRO A 82 6.23 7.52 -2.50
N THR A 83 6.26 8.07 -3.71
CA THR A 83 6.47 7.30 -4.95
C THR A 83 7.89 7.47 -5.48
N ASN A 84 8.16 6.92 -6.67
CA ASN A 84 9.41 7.11 -7.41
C ASN A 84 9.45 8.48 -8.12
N VAL A 85 8.32 9.17 -8.23
CA VAL A 85 8.25 10.52 -8.78
C VAL A 85 8.28 11.53 -7.65
N GLU A 86 9.29 12.40 -7.66
CA GLU A 86 9.47 13.43 -6.64
C GLU A 86 8.23 14.34 -6.55
N GLY A 87 7.81 14.62 -5.32
CA GLY A 87 6.63 15.44 -5.04
C GLY A 87 5.28 14.72 -5.19
N ILE A 88 5.26 13.45 -5.60
CA ILE A 88 4.05 12.63 -5.69
C ILE A 88 4.05 11.56 -4.60
N GLY A 89 2.96 11.51 -3.84
CA GLY A 89 2.68 10.48 -2.85
C GLY A 89 1.35 9.79 -3.11
N PHE A 90 1.08 8.70 -2.38
CA PHE A 90 -0.18 7.99 -2.43
C PHE A 90 -0.68 7.59 -1.05
N LYS A 91 -1.99 7.36 -0.94
CA LYS A 91 -2.64 6.73 0.22
C LYS A 91 -3.34 5.45 -0.23
N LEU A 92 -3.28 4.42 0.62
CA LEU A 92 -4.08 3.21 0.47
C LEU A 92 -5.33 3.36 1.33
N ILE A 93 -6.50 3.33 0.70
CA ILE A 93 -7.79 3.53 1.38
C ILE A 93 -8.56 2.21 1.37
N TYR A 94 -8.88 1.69 2.55
CA TYR A 94 -9.80 0.56 2.70
C TYR A 94 -11.25 1.01 2.49
N HIS A 95 -12.13 0.07 2.16
CA HIS A 95 -13.57 0.33 2.02
C HIS A 95 -14.24 0.96 3.25
N THR A 96 -13.68 0.73 4.44
CA THR A 96 -14.10 1.35 5.71
C THR A 96 -13.69 2.82 5.82
N GLY A 97 -12.89 3.33 4.89
CA GLY A 97 -12.26 4.65 4.96
C GLY A 97 -10.95 4.67 5.75
N GLU A 98 -10.55 3.54 6.36
CA GLU A 98 -9.29 3.43 7.07
C GLU A 98 -8.08 3.54 6.14
N LEU A 99 -6.97 4.05 6.67
CA LEU A 99 -5.73 4.25 5.93
C LEU A 99 -4.74 3.11 6.21
N GLY A 100 -4.10 2.63 5.14
CA GLY A 100 -2.96 1.72 5.25
C GLY A 100 -1.76 2.42 5.89
N LYS A 101 -1.44 2.04 7.12
CA LYS A 101 -0.29 2.60 7.87
C LYS A 101 0.99 1.82 7.59
N PRO A 102 2.13 2.49 7.34
CA PRO A 102 3.37 1.85 6.95
C PRO A 102 4.19 1.26 8.09
N GLY A 103 3.93 1.66 9.34
CA GLY A 103 4.70 1.21 10.49
C GLY A 103 4.48 -0.26 10.82
N PRO A 104 5.43 -0.90 11.52
CA PRO A 104 5.18 -2.21 12.08
C PRO A 104 4.07 -2.13 13.12
N VAL A 105 3.10 -3.03 13.04
CA VAL A 105 1.98 -3.12 13.98
C VAL A 105 2.02 -4.49 14.66
N ILE A 106 1.93 -4.48 16.00
CA ILE A 106 1.81 -5.71 16.79
C ILE A 106 0.42 -6.29 16.60
N LEU A 107 0.38 -7.59 16.31
CA LEU A 107 -0.82 -8.36 16.06
C LEU A 107 -0.98 -9.42 17.16
N PRO A 108 -2.15 -9.50 17.83
CA PRO A 108 -2.44 -10.57 18.76
C PRO A 108 -2.57 -11.94 18.06
N VAL A 109 -2.62 -12.99 18.88
CA VAL A 109 -3.01 -14.35 18.47
C VAL A 109 -4.41 -14.29 17.86
N ALA A 110 -4.50 -14.50 16.56
CA ALA A 110 -5.75 -14.42 15.81
C ALA A 110 -5.59 -15.05 14.41
N THR A 111 -6.72 -15.24 13.73
CA THR A 111 -6.74 -15.47 12.29
C THR A 111 -7.09 -14.16 11.58
N TYR A 112 -6.24 -13.72 10.67
CA TYR A 112 -6.44 -12.54 9.84
C TYR A 112 -6.94 -12.98 8.46
N SER A 113 -7.96 -12.29 7.95
CA SER A 113 -8.52 -12.50 6.61
C SER A 113 -8.79 -11.17 5.92
N ASN A 114 -8.73 -11.16 4.59
CA ASN A 114 -9.17 -10.07 3.72
C ASN A 114 -10.51 -10.39 3.03
N GLY A 115 -11.26 -11.37 3.52
CA GLY A 115 -12.55 -11.75 2.96
C GLY A 115 -13.50 -10.54 2.87
N GLY A 116 -13.98 -10.26 1.66
CA GLY A 116 -14.94 -9.17 1.40
C GLY A 116 -14.36 -7.76 1.47
N THR A 117 -13.04 -7.58 1.65
CA THR A 117 -12.44 -6.25 1.73
C THR A 117 -12.15 -5.68 0.33
N THR A 118 -12.37 -4.37 0.17
CA THR A 118 -12.00 -3.64 -1.05
C THR A 118 -11.12 -2.45 -0.72
N MET A 119 -10.36 -1.97 -1.71
CA MET A 119 -9.40 -0.88 -1.56
C MET A 119 -9.33 0.01 -2.79
N ARG A 120 -8.84 1.24 -2.63
CA ARG A 120 -8.42 2.14 -3.72
C ARG A 120 -7.13 2.87 -3.38
N ILE A 121 -6.49 3.45 -4.39
CA ILE A 121 -5.32 4.31 -4.25
C ILE A 121 -5.74 5.75 -4.53
N GLU A 122 -5.33 6.66 -3.66
CA GLU A 122 -5.47 8.11 -3.86
C GLU A 122 -4.08 8.74 -4.02
N PHE A 123 -3.87 9.54 -5.06
CA PHE A 123 -2.60 10.20 -5.38
C PHE A 123 -2.61 11.65 -4.93
N TYR A 124 -1.52 12.12 -4.34
CA TYR A 124 -1.42 13.44 -3.74
C TYR A 124 -0.14 14.17 -4.13
N LYS A 125 -0.25 15.50 -4.23
CA LYS A 125 0.92 16.37 -4.24
C LYS A 125 1.47 16.49 -2.83
N ILE A 126 2.73 16.11 -2.62
CA ILE A 126 3.41 16.16 -1.31
C ILE A 126 4.61 17.11 -1.28
N GLY A 127 4.96 17.70 -2.42
CA GLY A 127 6.09 18.62 -2.54
C GLY A 127 6.15 19.28 -3.91
N PHE A 128 7.32 19.80 -4.26
CA PHE A 128 7.61 20.22 -5.63
C PHE A 128 7.63 18.99 -6.55
N VAL A 129 6.89 19.05 -7.65
CA VAL A 129 6.69 17.93 -8.58
C VAL A 129 7.57 18.11 -9.81
N LYS A 130 8.20 17.01 -10.23
CA LYS A 130 8.85 16.87 -11.54
C LYS A 130 8.04 15.91 -12.39
N SER A 131 8.02 16.16 -13.70
CA SER A 131 7.46 15.19 -14.65
C SER A 131 8.22 13.88 -14.60
N GLY A 132 7.50 12.78 -14.83
CA GLY A 132 8.06 11.43 -14.76
C GLY A 132 6.96 10.39 -14.91
N THR A 133 7.30 9.13 -14.64
CA THR A 133 6.38 8.01 -14.78
C THR A 133 6.33 7.23 -13.48
N LEU A 134 5.12 7.05 -12.96
CA LEU A 134 4.83 6.09 -11.90
C LEU A 134 4.76 4.71 -12.54
N LEU A 135 5.69 3.83 -12.16
CA LEU A 135 5.84 2.51 -12.80
C LEU A 135 4.79 1.51 -12.34
N SER A 136 4.23 0.77 -13.28
CA SER A 136 3.37 -0.40 -13.06
C SER A 136 4.08 -1.50 -12.25
N GLY A 137 3.32 -2.51 -11.83
CA GLY A 137 3.74 -3.64 -11.02
C GLY A 137 3.42 -3.48 -9.53
N GLU A 138 4.12 -4.23 -8.69
CA GLU A 138 3.86 -4.27 -7.24
C GLU A 138 4.38 -3.02 -6.51
N TRP A 139 3.49 -2.28 -5.86
CA TRP A 139 3.73 -1.03 -5.16
C TRP A 139 3.93 -1.19 -3.67
N VAL A 140 3.15 -2.06 -3.04
CA VAL A 140 3.22 -2.32 -1.60
C VAL A 140 3.10 -3.82 -1.35
N ASN A 141 3.86 -4.32 -0.39
CA ASN A 141 3.71 -5.69 0.11
C ASN A 141 3.30 -5.60 1.57
N TRP A 142 2.20 -6.25 1.94
CA TRP A 142 1.87 -6.46 3.34
C TRP A 142 2.48 -7.78 3.79
N THR A 143 3.44 -7.69 4.71
CA THR A 143 4.20 -8.82 5.23
C THR A 143 3.91 -9.03 6.71
N PHE A 144 3.88 -10.29 7.14
CA PHE A 144 3.66 -10.72 8.51
C PHE A 144 4.85 -11.54 9.02
N GLY A 145 5.15 -11.41 10.31
CA GLY A 145 6.07 -12.31 11.00
C GLY A 145 7.55 -12.10 10.71
N ALA A 146 8.40 -12.68 11.55
CA ALA A 146 9.87 -12.66 11.41
C ALA A 146 10.32 -13.26 10.07
N ALA A 147 9.59 -14.26 9.56
CA ALA A 147 9.83 -14.88 8.26
C ALA A 147 9.40 -14.02 7.05
N ARG A 148 8.78 -12.85 7.29
CA ARG A 148 8.26 -11.94 6.25
C ARG A 148 7.28 -12.62 5.30
N LEU A 149 6.38 -13.44 5.84
CA LEU A 149 5.32 -14.08 5.09
C LEU A 149 4.52 -13.03 4.32
N LYS A 150 4.46 -13.14 2.99
CA LYS A 150 3.74 -12.18 2.15
C LYS A 150 2.24 -12.44 2.26
N TYR A 151 1.53 -11.63 3.03
CA TYR A 151 0.09 -11.74 3.22
C TYR A 151 -0.67 -11.22 1.99
N MET A 152 -0.41 -9.97 1.57
CA MET A 152 -1.06 -9.35 0.41
C MET A 152 -0.10 -8.48 -0.40
N GLY A 153 -0.38 -8.29 -1.68
CA GLY A 153 0.32 -7.34 -2.57
C GLY A 153 -0.63 -6.30 -3.17
N PHE A 154 -0.09 -5.12 -3.48
CA PHE A 154 -0.82 -4.01 -4.09
C PHE A 154 -0.17 -3.69 -5.43
N THR A 155 -0.88 -3.88 -6.53
CA THR A 155 -0.30 -3.84 -7.88
C THR A 155 -1.02 -2.81 -8.74
N ILE A 156 -0.28 -1.93 -9.41
CA ILE A 156 -0.83 -1.08 -10.47
C ILE A 156 -0.54 -1.73 -11.82
N THR A 157 -1.55 -1.85 -12.66
CA THR A 157 -1.48 -2.61 -13.92
C THR A 157 -0.79 -1.88 -15.06
N HIS A 158 -0.79 -0.55 -15.05
CA HIS A 158 -0.26 0.28 -16.12
C HIS A 158 0.54 1.45 -15.56
N ASP A 159 1.54 1.90 -16.31
CA ASP A 159 2.30 3.09 -15.98
C ASP A 159 1.39 4.32 -15.98
N ILE A 160 1.67 5.28 -15.09
CA ILE A 160 0.92 6.54 -15.01
C ILE A 160 1.89 7.70 -15.23
N ASN A 161 1.62 8.53 -16.23
CA ASN A 161 2.46 9.68 -16.53
C ASN A 161 2.14 10.85 -15.59
N ILE A 162 3.17 11.51 -15.09
CA ILE A 162 3.07 12.76 -14.31
C ILE A 162 3.49 13.91 -15.21
N VAL A 163 2.55 14.81 -15.49
CA VAL A 163 2.74 15.97 -16.37
C VAL A 163 2.67 17.25 -15.54
N VAL A 164 3.71 18.08 -15.56
CA VAL A 164 3.76 19.32 -14.79
C VAL A 164 3.39 20.51 -15.68
N VAL A 165 2.49 21.38 -15.19
CA VAL A 165 2.00 22.58 -15.89
C VAL A 165 2.14 23.86 -15.07
#